data_AF-A0A212JUT3-F1
#
_entry.id   AF-A0A212JUT3-F1
#
_cell.length_a   1.000
_cell.length_b   1.000
_cell.length_c   1.000
_cell.angle_alpha   90.00
_cell.angle_beta   90.00
_cell.angle_gamma   90.00
#
_symmetry.space_group_name_H-M   'P 1'
#
loop_
_entity.id
_entity.type
_entity.pdbx_description
1 polymer ?
#
loop_
_entity_poly.entity_id
_entity_poly.type
_entity_poly.pdbx_seq_one_letter_code
_entity_poly.pdbx_strand_id
1 'polypeptide(L)'
;MTAFRSLPRFAMTACFVFLVAGLAACAKQPDPQTNLAKAGARANMGDFTVFAVEAEPGTNLVQPTVLYKNRDISQPGDPVREMTPGKIVLNFPQPGCESMKVETFTGGANCCFGYYLLTTCPDGPHAAYIEPQNGGVGDAEQKLRAYPIDDPAFFYYEPQNQTGGTKLSLSRVDSPRITRFLVFDNGVWRADHAGELAAAYKALLDQARKDKTMNKAARAISMAYYSLMAGGKTAAAERLLKQALPREYTHLTPAIMKDIQTSVSSFNPVRSLTVTQ
;
A
#
# COMPACT_ATOMS: atom_id res chain seq x y z
N MET A 1 -16.78 0.28 59.75
CA MET A 1 -17.89 1.24 59.62
C MET A 1 -18.00 1.64 58.16
N THR A 2 -19.20 1.41 57.61
CA THR A 2 -19.82 1.96 56.38
C THR A 2 -19.13 1.80 55.02
N ALA A 3 -19.78 0.96 54.21
CA ALA A 3 -19.66 0.79 52.76
C ALA A 3 -20.55 1.78 51.98
N PHE A 4 -20.20 2.05 50.71
CA PHE A 4 -21.07 2.51 49.61
C PHE A 4 -20.48 1.94 48.31
N ARG A 5 -21.00 0.86 47.68
CA ARG A 5 -22.14 0.75 46.72
C ARG A 5 -22.15 1.87 45.65
N SER A 6 -21.70 1.58 44.41
CA SER A 6 -22.49 1.13 43.21
C SER A 6 -23.41 2.25 42.67
N LEU A 7 -23.41 2.70 41.40
CA LEU A 7 -23.51 2.05 40.09
C LEU A 7 -23.26 3.11 38.96
N PRO A 8 -23.13 2.71 37.67
CA PRO A 8 -22.89 3.57 36.52
C PRO A 8 -24.18 3.96 35.77
N ARG A 9 -24.12 4.98 34.91
CA ARG A 9 -24.87 5.17 33.64
C ARG A 9 -24.68 6.60 33.12
N PHE A 10 -24.35 6.77 31.85
CA PHE A 10 -25.26 7.32 30.83
C PHE A 10 -24.55 7.34 29.47
N ALA A 11 -25.05 6.52 28.55
CA ALA A 11 -24.86 6.69 27.12
C ALA A 11 -25.69 7.91 26.68
N MET A 12 -25.11 8.83 25.92
CA MET A 12 -25.86 9.83 25.18
C MET A 12 -25.76 9.55 23.68
N THR A 13 -26.82 8.95 23.20
CA THR A 13 -27.27 8.96 21.81
C THR A 13 -27.74 10.38 21.49
N ALA A 14 -27.18 11.00 20.46
CA ALA A 14 -27.74 12.21 19.87
C ALA A 14 -28.10 11.93 18.40
N CYS A 15 -29.34 11.48 18.19
CA CYS A 15 -30.02 11.57 16.91
C CYS A 15 -30.55 13.00 16.77
N PHE A 16 -29.97 13.80 15.87
CA PHE A 16 -30.65 14.98 15.37
C PHE A 16 -31.53 14.58 14.18
N VAL A 17 -32.83 14.74 14.37
CA VAL A 17 -33.87 14.61 13.35
C VAL A 17 -33.99 15.96 12.65
N PHE A 18 -33.66 16.01 11.37
CA PHE A 18 -34.27 16.98 10.45
C PHE A 18 -35.02 16.21 9.38
N LEU A 19 -36.33 16.42 9.38
CA LEU A 19 -37.31 15.89 8.47
C LEU A 19 -37.24 16.70 7.16
N VAL A 20 -36.65 16.15 6.11
CA VAL A 20 -36.97 16.52 4.73
C VAL A 20 -37.12 15.23 3.94
N ALA A 21 -38.32 15.05 3.38
CA ALA A 21 -38.71 13.88 2.63
C ALA A 21 -37.85 13.71 1.37
N GLY A 22 -37.05 12.66 1.37
CA GLY A 22 -36.35 12.12 0.22
C GLY A 22 -35.79 10.77 0.65
N LEU A 23 -36.38 9.68 0.16
CA LEU A 23 -35.93 8.30 0.40
C LEU A 23 -34.58 8.07 -0.30
N ALA A 24 -33.51 8.65 0.25
CA ALA A 24 -32.17 8.13 0.05
C ALA A 24 -32.03 6.95 1.01
N ALA A 25 -32.08 5.74 0.48
CA ALA A 25 -31.65 4.57 1.24
C ALA A 25 -30.22 4.83 1.71
N CYS A 26 -30.03 5.09 3.01
CA CYS A 26 -28.73 4.99 3.64
C CYS A 26 -28.28 3.54 3.45
N ALA A 27 -27.57 3.27 2.35
CA ALA A 27 -26.89 2.01 2.14
C ALA A 27 -25.99 1.82 3.36
N LYS A 28 -26.33 0.83 4.17
CA LYS A 28 -25.54 0.44 5.34
C LYS A 28 -24.14 0.19 4.81
N GLN A 29 -23.17 1.01 5.22
CA GLN A 29 -21.78 0.82 4.79
C GLN A 29 -21.41 -0.64 5.11
N PRO A 30 -20.94 -1.42 4.13
CA PRO A 30 -20.54 -2.80 4.38
C PRO A 30 -19.50 -2.81 5.49
N ASP A 31 -19.61 -3.80 6.38
CA ASP A 31 -18.61 -4.02 7.42
C ASP A 31 -17.24 -4.17 6.73
N PRO A 32 -16.26 -3.28 7.00
CA PRO A 32 -15.00 -3.17 6.26
C PRO A 32 -14.04 -4.36 6.39
N GLN A 33 -14.54 -5.54 6.79
CA GLN A 33 -13.82 -6.80 6.89
C GLN A 33 -14.60 -8.00 6.35
N THR A 34 -15.72 -7.78 5.66
CA THR A 34 -16.46 -8.90 5.04
C THR A 34 -15.72 -9.35 3.79
N ASN A 35 -15.13 -10.54 3.82
CA ASN A 35 -14.57 -11.19 2.65
C ASN A 35 -15.70 -11.44 1.62
N LEU A 36 -15.65 -10.73 0.48
CA LEU A 36 -16.67 -10.80 -0.57
C LEU A 36 -16.65 -12.14 -1.32
N ALA A 37 -15.58 -12.93 -1.19
CA ALA A 37 -15.49 -14.27 -1.77
C ALA A 37 -16.48 -15.26 -1.14
N LYS A 38 -17.08 -14.91 0.00
CA LYS A 38 -18.15 -15.70 0.64
C LYS A 38 -19.48 -14.95 0.54
N ALA A 39 -20.26 -15.32 -0.49
CA ALA A 39 -21.68 -15.01 -0.70
C ALA A 39 -22.04 -13.57 -1.09
N GLY A 40 -22.32 -13.34 -2.39
CA GLY A 40 -23.24 -12.31 -2.93
C GLY A 40 -23.01 -10.85 -2.53
N ALA A 41 -21.99 -10.59 -1.74
CA ALA A 41 -21.73 -9.33 -1.08
C ALA A 41 -21.16 -8.35 -2.09
N ARG A 42 -21.62 -7.10 -1.98
CA ARG A 42 -21.18 -6.01 -2.82
C ARG A 42 -20.78 -4.86 -1.91
N ALA A 43 -19.73 -4.14 -2.30
CA ALA A 43 -19.42 -2.84 -1.73
C ALA A 43 -19.56 -1.76 -2.80
N ASN A 44 -20.09 -0.62 -2.39
CA ASN A 44 -20.35 0.51 -3.28
C ASN A 44 -19.63 1.75 -2.75
N MET A 45 -19.08 2.55 -3.66
CA MET A 45 -18.54 3.88 -3.37
C MET A 45 -18.88 4.80 -4.54
N GLY A 46 -19.87 5.68 -4.38
CA GLY A 46 -20.42 6.44 -5.49
C GLY A 46 -20.92 5.50 -6.60
N ASP A 47 -20.46 5.73 -7.83
CA ASP A 47 -20.77 4.92 -9.01
C ASP A 47 -19.90 3.65 -9.15
N PHE A 48 -18.95 3.44 -8.24
CA PHE A 48 -18.16 2.21 -8.21
C PHE A 48 -18.88 1.11 -7.45
N THR A 49 -18.90 -0.09 -8.03
CA THR A 49 -19.44 -1.31 -7.42
C THR A 49 -18.39 -2.40 -7.48
N VAL A 50 -18.09 -3.02 -6.34
CA VAL A 50 -17.13 -4.14 -6.26
C VAL A 50 -17.78 -5.38 -5.66
N PHE A 51 -17.52 -6.52 -6.28
CA PHE A 51 -18.03 -7.82 -5.85
C PHE A 51 -17.18 -8.95 -6.42
N ALA A 52 -17.39 -10.14 -5.90
CA ALA A 52 -16.73 -11.35 -6.36
C ALA A 52 -17.73 -12.26 -7.08
N VAL A 53 -17.32 -12.87 -8.20
CA VAL A 53 -18.09 -13.87 -8.94
C VAL A 53 -17.42 -15.22 -8.78
N GLU A 54 -18.16 -16.31 -8.59
CA GLU A 54 -17.57 -17.66 -8.56
C GLU A 54 -16.83 -17.92 -9.87
N ALA A 55 -15.53 -18.24 -9.79
CA ALA A 55 -14.71 -18.48 -10.97
C ALA A 55 -14.90 -19.90 -11.50
N GLU A 56 -14.94 -20.88 -10.60
CA GLU A 56 -15.08 -22.29 -10.94
C GLU A 56 -16.01 -22.99 -9.92
N PRO A 57 -17.05 -23.71 -10.40
CA PRO A 57 -17.98 -24.43 -9.55
C PRO A 57 -17.28 -25.39 -8.57
N GLY A 58 -17.58 -25.23 -7.27
CA GLY A 58 -17.06 -26.11 -6.22
C GLY A 58 -15.62 -25.81 -5.77
N THR A 59 -15.05 -24.69 -6.23
CA THR A 59 -13.78 -24.15 -5.70
C THR A 59 -14.05 -23.01 -4.71
N ASN A 60 -13.01 -22.56 -3.99
CA ASN A 60 -13.04 -21.32 -3.22
C ASN A 60 -12.44 -20.13 -4.00
N LEU A 61 -12.39 -20.23 -5.33
CA LEU A 61 -11.83 -19.21 -6.20
C LEU A 61 -12.93 -18.31 -6.75
N VAL A 62 -12.64 -17.01 -6.77
CA VAL A 62 -13.56 -15.99 -7.26
C VAL A 62 -12.86 -15.05 -8.22
N GLN A 63 -13.59 -14.58 -9.22
CA GLN A 63 -13.16 -13.50 -10.10
C GLN A 63 -13.48 -12.15 -9.44
N PRO A 64 -12.48 -11.32 -9.12
CA PRO A 64 -12.72 -9.95 -8.69
C PRO A 64 -13.44 -9.19 -9.80
N THR A 65 -14.54 -8.54 -9.46
CA THR A 65 -15.28 -7.68 -10.38
C THR A 65 -15.40 -6.28 -9.81
N VAL A 66 -14.97 -5.31 -10.60
CA VAL A 66 -15.00 -3.88 -10.30
C VAL A 66 -15.71 -3.18 -11.46
N LEU A 67 -16.83 -2.55 -11.15
CA LEU A 67 -17.62 -1.81 -12.12
C LEU A 67 -17.58 -0.31 -11.82
N TYR A 68 -17.63 0.50 -12.87
CA TYR A 68 -17.98 1.92 -12.80
C TYR A 68 -19.20 2.17 -13.70
N LYS A 69 -20.30 2.72 -13.16
CA LYS A 69 -21.57 2.91 -13.89
C LYS A 69 -22.01 1.65 -14.67
N ASN A 70 -21.90 0.48 -14.04
CA ASN A 70 -22.17 -0.84 -14.63
C ASN A 70 -21.28 -1.26 -15.81
N ARG A 71 -20.18 -0.55 -16.10
CA ARG A 71 -19.14 -0.99 -17.03
C ARG A 71 -18.01 -1.68 -16.26
N ASP A 72 -17.58 -2.82 -16.76
CA ASP A 72 -16.46 -3.57 -16.17
C ASP A 72 -15.14 -2.83 -16.40
N ILE A 73 -14.44 -2.53 -15.30
CA ILE A 73 -13.11 -1.92 -15.28
C ILE A 73 -12.10 -2.83 -14.54
N SER A 74 -12.47 -4.09 -14.29
CA SER A 74 -11.64 -5.06 -13.60
C SER A 74 -10.34 -5.28 -14.36
N GLN A 75 -9.27 -5.48 -13.60
CA GLN A 75 -8.01 -5.92 -14.16
C GLN A 75 -8.13 -7.40 -14.54
N PRO A 76 -7.85 -7.79 -15.81
CA PRO A 76 -7.73 -9.20 -16.16
C PRO A 76 -6.63 -9.86 -15.34
N GLY A 77 -6.92 -11.03 -14.79
CA GLY A 77 -5.99 -11.79 -13.96
C GLY A 77 -6.61 -13.08 -13.45
N ASP A 78 -5.79 -13.88 -12.79
CA ASP A 78 -6.20 -15.18 -12.23
C ASP A 78 -7.27 -15.00 -11.14
N PRO A 79 -8.15 -16.00 -10.96
CA PRO A 79 -9.06 -16.05 -9.83
C PRO A 79 -8.33 -15.90 -8.49
N VAL A 80 -8.96 -15.20 -7.56
CA VAL A 80 -8.43 -14.93 -6.22
C VAL A 80 -9.18 -15.77 -5.19
N ARG A 81 -8.58 -15.98 -4.02
CA ARG A 81 -9.24 -16.63 -2.89
C ARG A 81 -10.05 -15.66 -2.05
N GLU A 82 -9.60 -14.42 -1.98
CA GLU A 82 -10.20 -13.39 -1.14
C GLU A 82 -10.26 -12.07 -1.88
N MET A 83 -11.35 -11.33 -1.65
CA MET A 83 -11.54 -9.96 -2.10
C MET A 83 -12.19 -9.19 -0.96
N THR A 84 -11.50 -8.18 -0.43
CA THR A 84 -11.91 -7.47 0.78
C THR A 84 -11.92 -5.96 0.52
N PRO A 85 -13.09 -5.30 0.52
CA PRO A 85 -13.20 -3.87 0.40
C PRO A 85 -12.79 -3.23 1.73
N GLY A 86 -11.87 -2.27 1.65
CA GLY A 86 -11.50 -1.43 2.78
C GLY A 86 -12.57 -0.38 3.08
N LYS A 87 -12.31 0.39 4.14
CA LYS A 87 -13.15 1.54 4.50
C LYS A 87 -13.08 2.61 3.41
N ILE A 88 -14.21 3.27 3.16
CA ILE A 88 -14.24 4.52 2.40
C ILE A 88 -13.60 5.61 3.25
N VAL A 89 -12.61 6.30 2.69
CA VAL A 89 -11.89 7.40 3.34
C VAL A 89 -12.30 8.71 2.67
N LEU A 90 -12.95 9.58 3.43
CA LEU A 90 -13.39 10.90 2.97
C LEU A 90 -12.24 11.92 2.97
N ASN A 91 -12.34 12.91 2.10
CA ASN A 91 -11.34 13.96 1.88
C ASN A 91 -9.94 13.40 1.62
N PHE A 92 -9.84 12.27 0.94
CA PHE A 92 -8.59 11.59 0.60
C PHE A 92 -8.68 11.09 -0.85
N PRO A 93 -7.58 11.15 -1.63
CA PRO A 93 -6.26 11.67 -1.28
C PRO A 93 -6.17 13.20 -1.24
N GLN A 94 -7.20 13.92 -1.66
CA GLN A 94 -7.28 15.38 -1.57
C GLN A 94 -8.66 15.82 -1.06
N PRO A 95 -8.84 17.07 -0.60
CA PRO A 95 -10.12 17.58 -0.13
C PRO A 95 -11.22 17.41 -1.18
N GLY A 96 -12.42 16.98 -0.75
CA GLY A 96 -13.55 16.73 -1.64
C GLY A 96 -13.52 15.41 -2.40
N CYS A 97 -12.46 14.60 -2.25
CA CYS A 97 -12.44 13.23 -2.80
C CYS A 97 -12.86 12.18 -1.78
N GLU A 98 -13.28 11.02 -2.28
CA GLU A 98 -13.52 9.81 -1.52
C GLU A 98 -12.73 8.67 -2.15
N SER A 99 -12.05 7.85 -1.34
CA SER A 99 -11.33 6.68 -1.84
C SER A 99 -11.67 5.40 -1.09
N MET A 100 -11.62 4.29 -1.82
CA MET A 100 -11.74 2.93 -1.29
C MET A 100 -10.60 2.08 -1.86
N LYS A 101 -9.83 1.46 -0.96
CA LYS A 101 -8.86 0.41 -1.31
C LYS A 101 -9.58 -0.93 -1.25
N VAL A 102 -9.49 -1.74 -2.30
CA VAL A 102 -10.02 -3.10 -2.32
C VAL A 102 -8.85 -4.07 -2.49
N GLU A 103 -8.67 -4.95 -1.53
CA GLU A 103 -7.60 -5.95 -1.53
C GLU A 103 -8.08 -7.23 -2.22
N THR A 104 -7.21 -7.81 -3.03
CA THR A 104 -7.38 -9.14 -3.62
C THR A 104 -6.20 -10.02 -3.22
N PHE A 105 -6.45 -11.32 -3.02
CA PHE A 105 -5.41 -12.26 -2.58
C PHE A 105 -5.58 -13.63 -3.23
N THR A 106 -4.55 -14.15 -3.91
CA THR A 106 -4.63 -15.45 -4.60
C THR A 106 -4.21 -16.65 -3.75
N GLY A 107 -3.60 -16.45 -2.57
CA GLY A 107 -3.20 -17.55 -1.67
C GLY A 107 -1.70 -17.79 -1.50
N GLY A 108 -0.83 -16.96 -2.09
CA GLY A 108 0.61 -17.04 -1.87
C GLY A 108 1.01 -16.64 -0.45
N ALA A 109 2.00 -17.30 0.15
CA ALA A 109 2.37 -17.02 1.55
C ALA A 109 2.88 -15.59 1.80
N ASN A 110 3.47 -14.96 0.78
CA ASN A 110 4.33 -13.77 0.95
C ASN A 110 4.24 -12.73 -0.18
N CYS A 111 3.61 -13.11 -1.27
CA CYS A 111 3.39 -12.36 -2.50
C CYS A 111 1.97 -12.72 -2.97
N CYS A 112 1.48 -12.12 -4.04
CA CYS A 112 0.14 -12.39 -4.59
C CYS A 112 -1.02 -11.65 -3.91
N PHE A 113 -0.74 -10.44 -3.43
CA PHE A 113 -1.77 -9.43 -3.20
C PHE A 113 -1.93 -8.55 -4.42
N GLY A 114 -3.15 -8.13 -4.70
CA GLY A 114 -3.49 -7.06 -5.63
C GLY A 114 -4.37 -6.03 -4.93
N TYR A 115 -4.35 -4.80 -5.40
CA TYR A 115 -5.15 -3.74 -4.81
C TYR A 115 -5.80 -2.88 -5.88
N TYR A 116 -7.11 -2.70 -5.79
CA TYR A 116 -7.79 -1.63 -6.52
C TYR A 116 -7.82 -0.39 -5.63
N LEU A 117 -7.36 0.74 -6.16
CA LEU A 117 -7.61 2.06 -5.59
C LEU A 117 -8.68 2.73 -6.40
N LEU A 118 -9.86 2.85 -5.82
CA LEU A 118 -11.00 3.54 -6.40
C LEU A 118 -11.07 4.91 -5.74
N THR A 119 -11.22 5.96 -6.53
CA THR A 119 -11.25 7.34 -6.05
C THR A 119 -12.26 8.16 -6.84
N THR A 120 -13.13 8.87 -6.15
CA THR A 120 -14.06 9.83 -6.77
C THR A 120 -13.70 11.21 -6.27
N CYS A 121 -13.42 12.12 -7.20
CA CYS A 121 -13.06 13.51 -6.94
C CYS A 121 -14.03 14.46 -7.64
N PRO A 122 -14.02 15.78 -7.34
CA PRO A 122 -14.87 16.76 -8.02
C PRO A 122 -14.66 16.83 -9.54
N ASP A 123 -13.47 16.47 -10.01
CA ASP A 123 -13.11 16.40 -11.44
C ASP A 123 -13.51 15.08 -12.11
N GLY A 124 -13.90 14.07 -11.33
CA GLY A 124 -14.39 12.81 -11.84
C GLY A 124 -13.88 11.57 -11.09
N PRO A 125 -14.22 10.38 -11.62
CA PRO A 125 -13.76 9.10 -11.08
C PRO A 125 -12.35 8.75 -11.58
N HIS A 126 -11.59 8.11 -10.72
CA HIS A 126 -10.23 7.65 -10.98
C HIS A 126 -10.05 6.24 -10.39
N ALA A 127 -9.44 5.33 -11.13
CA ALA A 127 -9.22 3.98 -10.69
C ALA A 127 -7.83 3.48 -11.08
N ALA A 128 -7.20 2.73 -10.20
CA ALA A 128 -5.92 2.10 -10.46
C ALA A 128 -5.89 0.69 -9.86
N TYR A 129 -5.13 -0.19 -10.49
CA TYR A 129 -4.76 -1.49 -9.95
C TYR A 129 -3.28 -1.48 -9.59
N ILE A 130 -2.94 -2.06 -8.44
CA ILE A 130 -1.58 -2.16 -7.94
C ILE A 130 -1.25 -3.61 -7.67
N GLU A 131 -0.14 -4.05 -8.24
CA GLU A 131 0.44 -5.35 -7.98
C GLU A 131 1.83 -5.11 -7.37
N PRO A 132 1.97 -5.09 -6.03
CA PRO A 132 3.26 -4.83 -5.38
C PRO A 132 4.30 -5.92 -5.63
N GLN A 133 3.92 -7.03 -6.29
CA GLN A 133 4.68 -8.28 -6.48
C GLN A 133 5.02 -9.01 -5.17
N ASN A 134 5.30 -8.29 -4.09
CA ASN A 134 5.60 -8.82 -2.76
C ASN A 134 5.32 -7.73 -1.72
N GLY A 135 4.87 -8.11 -0.52
CA GLY A 135 4.37 -7.15 0.47
C GLY A 135 2.95 -6.67 0.15
N GLY A 136 2.57 -5.50 0.67
CA GLY A 136 1.20 -4.99 0.55
C GLY A 136 1.11 -3.48 0.46
N VAL A 137 -0.08 -3.00 0.11
CA VAL A 137 -0.45 -1.59 0.22
C VAL A 137 -1.05 -1.37 1.61
N GLY A 138 -0.39 -0.56 2.43
CA GLY A 138 -0.83 -0.25 3.79
C GLY A 138 -2.05 0.66 3.82
N ASP A 139 -2.40 1.14 5.01
CA ASP A 139 -3.57 1.99 5.20
C ASP A 139 -3.34 3.43 4.74
N ALA A 140 -4.43 4.17 4.53
CA ALA A 140 -4.37 5.56 4.07
C ALA A 140 -3.67 6.44 5.12
N GLU A 141 -2.53 7.02 4.75
CA GLU A 141 -1.80 7.97 5.58
C GLU A 141 -2.33 9.38 5.32
N GLN A 142 -3.39 9.76 6.04
CA GLN A 142 -4.09 11.03 5.80
C GLN A 142 -3.19 12.26 5.93
N LYS A 143 -2.14 12.21 6.76
CA LYS A 143 -1.18 13.32 6.88
C LYS A 143 -0.28 13.46 5.66
N LEU A 144 0.05 12.34 5.01
CA LEU A 144 0.90 12.29 3.84
C LEU A 144 0.10 12.33 2.53
N ARG A 145 -1.23 12.15 2.59
CA ARG A 145 -2.11 12.01 1.41
C ARG A 145 -1.66 10.88 0.48
N ALA A 146 -1.21 9.77 1.08
CA ALA A 146 -0.61 8.67 0.36
C ALA A 146 -0.99 7.32 0.96
N TYR A 147 -0.77 6.25 0.19
CA TYR A 147 -0.72 4.88 0.72
C TYR A 147 0.73 4.41 0.79
N PRO A 148 1.22 3.89 1.93
CA PRO A 148 2.51 3.24 1.96
C PRO A 148 2.44 1.92 1.19
N ILE A 149 3.52 1.57 0.49
CA ILE A 149 3.65 0.32 -0.26
C ILE A 149 5.08 -0.21 -0.12
N ASP A 150 5.25 -1.52 -0.08
CA ASP A 150 6.59 -2.12 -0.07
C ASP A 150 7.19 -2.14 -1.49
N ASP A 151 8.46 -1.74 -1.61
CA ASP A 151 9.27 -1.91 -2.81
C ASP A 151 9.90 -3.31 -2.80
N PRO A 152 9.53 -4.20 -3.74
CA PRO A 152 9.91 -5.59 -3.68
C PRO A 152 11.35 -5.85 -4.12
N ALA A 153 12.05 -4.84 -4.68
CA ALA A 153 13.37 -4.99 -5.29
C ALA A 153 14.43 -5.58 -4.35
N PHE A 154 14.20 -5.47 -3.04
CA PHE A 154 15.13 -5.97 -2.03
C PHE A 154 14.62 -7.16 -1.23
N PHE A 155 13.48 -7.78 -1.60
CA PHE A 155 13.10 -9.05 -0.99
C PHE A 155 13.97 -10.18 -1.54
N TYR A 156 14.63 -10.92 -0.65
CA TYR A 156 15.63 -11.94 -1.01
C TYR A 156 16.85 -11.34 -1.71
N TYR A 157 17.39 -10.26 -1.15
CA TYR A 157 18.37 -9.43 -1.85
C TYR A 157 19.72 -10.12 -2.05
N GLU A 158 20.15 -10.17 -3.31
CA GLU A 158 21.49 -10.52 -3.77
C GLU A 158 21.96 -9.46 -4.77
N PRO A 159 23.03 -8.70 -4.48
CA PRO A 159 23.57 -7.71 -5.41
C PRO A 159 23.84 -8.30 -6.79
N GLN A 160 23.40 -7.61 -7.84
CA GLN A 160 23.67 -8.06 -9.21
C GLN A 160 25.18 -7.99 -9.53
N ASN A 161 25.67 -8.94 -10.34
CA ASN A 161 27.05 -8.98 -10.84
C ASN A 161 28.14 -9.11 -9.76
N GLN A 162 27.92 -9.92 -8.73
CA GLN A 162 28.99 -10.32 -7.81
C GLN A 162 30.08 -11.12 -8.54
N THR A 163 31.29 -10.59 -8.65
CA THR A 163 32.45 -11.28 -9.22
C THR A 163 33.53 -11.50 -8.17
N GLY A 164 33.70 -12.75 -7.71
CA GLY A 164 34.72 -13.15 -6.73
C GLY A 164 34.48 -12.62 -5.30
N GLY A 165 34.98 -13.34 -4.28
CA GLY A 165 34.89 -12.92 -2.87
C GLY A 165 33.66 -13.42 -2.09
N THR A 166 33.42 -12.85 -0.91
CA THR A 166 32.31 -13.20 -0.01
C THR A 166 30.99 -12.73 -0.59
N LYS A 167 30.07 -13.68 -0.83
CA LYS A 167 28.74 -13.39 -1.35
C LYS A 167 27.85 -12.78 -0.28
N LEU A 168 27.22 -11.64 -0.58
CA LEU A 168 26.09 -11.15 0.20
C LEU A 168 24.81 -11.79 -0.36
N SER A 169 24.12 -12.53 0.48
CA SER A 169 22.77 -13.02 0.21
C SER A 169 21.93 -12.82 1.47
N LEU A 170 20.82 -12.12 1.32
CA LEU A 170 19.87 -11.86 2.39
C LEU A 170 18.64 -12.71 2.16
N SER A 171 18.31 -13.57 3.12
CA SER A 171 16.99 -14.21 3.15
C SER A 171 15.89 -13.14 3.27
N ARG A 172 14.62 -13.48 3.01
CA ARG A 172 13.52 -12.52 3.19
C ARG A 172 13.41 -11.95 4.59
N VAL A 173 13.73 -12.72 5.63
CA VAL A 173 13.68 -12.22 7.02
C VAL A 173 14.83 -11.27 7.33
N ASP A 174 15.95 -11.41 6.62
CA ASP A 174 17.14 -10.56 6.77
C ASP A 174 17.16 -9.38 5.79
N SER A 175 16.33 -9.41 4.76
CA SER A 175 16.25 -8.42 3.70
C SER A 175 15.63 -7.11 4.20
N PRO A 176 16.02 -5.94 3.66
CA PRO A 176 15.37 -4.70 4.01
C PRO A 176 13.94 -4.69 3.47
N ARG A 177 13.01 -4.16 4.26
CA ARG A 177 11.64 -3.87 3.84
C ARG A 177 11.56 -2.39 3.53
N ILE A 178 11.63 -2.07 2.26
CA ILE A 178 11.70 -0.69 1.80
C ILE A 178 10.29 -0.16 1.58
N THR A 179 9.92 0.89 2.30
CA THR A 179 8.62 1.54 2.13
C THR A 179 8.72 2.68 1.10
N ARG A 180 7.82 2.64 0.13
CA ARG A 180 7.48 3.70 -0.83
C ARG A 180 6.08 4.23 -0.56
N PHE A 181 5.69 5.28 -1.27
CA PHE A 181 4.35 5.83 -1.13
C PHE A 181 3.68 5.92 -2.51
N LEU A 182 2.41 5.53 -2.56
CA LEU A 182 1.53 5.84 -3.68
C LEU A 182 0.90 7.20 -3.40
N VAL A 183 1.17 8.16 -4.27
CA VAL A 183 0.62 9.51 -4.23
C VAL A 183 -0.40 9.67 -5.36
N PHE A 184 -1.35 10.58 -5.15
CA PHE A 184 -2.34 10.92 -6.15
C PHE A 184 -2.08 12.33 -6.68
N ASP A 185 -1.85 12.43 -7.98
CA ASP A 185 -1.44 13.66 -8.63
C ASP A 185 -2.08 13.73 -10.01
N ASN A 186 -2.71 14.86 -10.33
CA ASN A 186 -3.42 15.11 -11.59
C ASN A 186 -4.37 13.97 -12.01
N GLY A 187 -5.17 13.45 -11.08
CA GLY A 187 -6.12 12.38 -11.35
C GLY A 187 -5.52 10.97 -11.43
N VAL A 188 -4.23 10.81 -11.14
CA VAL A 188 -3.53 9.54 -11.33
C VAL A 188 -2.83 9.11 -10.05
N TRP A 189 -3.01 7.84 -9.67
CA TRP A 189 -2.17 7.18 -8.67
C TRP A 189 -0.83 6.83 -9.28
N ARG A 190 0.26 7.15 -8.59
CA ARG A 190 1.63 6.77 -8.99
C ARG A 190 2.50 6.54 -7.76
N ALA A 191 3.62 5.85 -7.93
CA ALA A 191 4.68 5.88 -6.93
C ALA A 191 5.23 7.32 -6.79
N ASP A 192 5.61 7.66 -5.57
CA ASP A 192 6.24 8.93 -5.25
C ASP A 192 7.65 9.04 -5.86
N HIS A 193 8.09 10.26 -6.15
CA HIS A 193 9.44 10.51 -6.65
C HIS A 193 10.41 10.88 -5.53
N ALA A 194 11.70 10.64 -5.75
CA ALA A 194 12.74 11.09 -4.83
C ALA A 194 12.64 12.61 -4.57
N GLY A 195 12.57 12.98 -3.29
CA GLY A 195 12.41 14.36 -2.82
C GLY A 195 10.97 14.81 -2.62
N GLU A 196 9.97 14.11 -3.16
CA GLU A 196 8.55 14.50 -3.06
C GLU A 196 8.04 14.45 -1.61
N LEU A 197 8.37 13.36 -0.89
CA LEU A 197 8.00 13.17 0.51
C LEU A 197 9.23 13.22 1.44
N ALA A 198 10.08 14.22 1.27
CA ALA A 198 11.37 14.31 1.94
C ALA A 198 11.32 14.15 3.47
N ALA A 199 10.30 14.71 4.13
CA ALA A 199 10.14 14.60 5.58
C ALA A 199 9.81 13.17 6.03
N ALA A 200 8.94 12.46 5.30
CA ALA A 200 8.59 11.07 5.58
C ALA A 200 9.82 10.16 5.43
N TYR A 201 10.60 10.35 4.37
CA TYR A 201 11.83 9.56 4.17
C TYR A 201 12.93 9.87 5.17
N LYS A 202 13.06 11.12 5.64
CA LYS A 202 13.97 11.44 6.75
C LYS A 202 13.58 10.68 8.03
N ALA A 203 12.28 10.58 8.33
CA ALA A 203 11.81 9.80 9.47
C ALA A 203 12.13 8.31 9.33
N LEU A 204 11.90 7.73 8.13
CA LEU A 204 12.26 6.33 7.83
C LEU A 204 13.78 6.09 7.90
N LEU A 205 14.59 7.03 7.42
CA LEU A 205 16.05 7.00 7.55
C LEU A 205 16.48 6.98 9.02
N ASP A 206 15.89 7.84 9.85
CA ASP A 206 16.20 7.89 11.28
C ASP A 206 15.72 6.65 12.03
N GLN A 207 14.61 6.04 11.61
CA GLN A 207 14.17 4.74 12.11
C GLN A 207 15.17 3.65 11.74
N ALA A 208 15.57 3.57 10.46
CA ALA A 208 16.56 2.60 9.99
C ALA A 208 17.90 2.73 10.74
N ARG A 209 18.35 3.96 11.04
CA ARG A 209 19.56 4.19 11.85
C ARG A 209 19.47 3.63 13.27
N LYS A 210 18.29 3.70 13.88
CA LYS A 210 18.04 3.31 15.28
C LYS A 210 17.71 1.83 15.42
N ASP A 211 17.22 1.19 14.38
CA ASP A 211 16.88 -0.22 14.40
C ASP A 211 18.15 -1.08 14.53
N LYS A 212 18.32 -1.71 15.69
CA LYS A 212 19.43 -2.63 15.97
C LYS A 212 19.04 -4.09 15.74
N THR A 213 17.76 -4.37 15.49
CA THR A 213 17.24 -5.72 15.27
C THR A 213 17.39 -6.15 13.81
N MET A 214 17.40 -5.17 12.89
CA MET A 214 17.63 -5.40 11.47
C MET A 214 19.06 -5.90 11.19
N ASN A 215 19.19 -6.82 10.22
CA ASN A 215 20.48 -7.24 9.68
C ASN A 215 21.31 -6.01 9.26
N LYS A 216 22.61 -6.00 9.59
CA LYS A 216 23.48 -4.83 9.35
C LYS A 216 23.53 -4.41 7.87
N ALA A 217 23.56 -5.36 6.95
CA ALA A 217 23.59 -5.07 5.51
C ALA A 217 22.25 -4.48 5.03
N ALA A 218 21.13 -5.09 5.41
CA ALA A 218 19.79 -4.55 5.14
C ALA A 218 19.58 -3.14 5.70
N ARG A 219 20.08 -2.90 6.90
CA ARG A 219 20.03 -1.57 7.51
C ARG A 219 20.83 -0.55 6.70
N ALA A 220 22.03 -0.90 6.24
CA ALA A 220 22.84 -0.03 5.41
C ALA A 220 22.16 0.30 4.07
N ILE A 221 21.54 -0.71 3.43
CA ILE A 221 20.75 -0.55 2.20
C ILE A 221 19.56 0.39 2.45
N SER A 222 18.79 0.17 3.51
CA SER A 222 17.64 1.01 3.89
C SER A 222 18.06 2.46 4.13
N MET A 223 19.16 2.67 4.85
CA MET A 223 19.69 4.02 5.10
C MET A 223 20.07 4.75 3.81
N ALA A 224 20.74 4.06 2.87
CA ALA A 224 21.12 4.66 1.60
C ALA A 224 19.90 4.94 0.72
N TYR A 225 18.96 4.00 0.66
CA TYR A 225 17.70 4.14 -0.07
C TYR A 225 16.89 5.34 0.42
N TYR A 226 16.58 5.39 1.72
CA TYR A 226 15.80 6.49 2.29
C TYR A 226 16.55 7.83 2.24
N SER A 227 17.88 7.83 2.31
CA SER A 227 18.66 9.05 2.08
C SER A 227 18.47 9.58 0.65
N LEU A 228 18.40 8.70 -0.35
CA LEU A 228 18.19 9.10 -1.75
C LEU A 228 16.75 9.55 -1.98
N MET A 229 15.77 8.78 -1.50
CA MET A 229 14.34 9.12 -1.58
C MET A 229 14.00 10.41 -0.83
N ALA A 230 14.74 10.76 0.23
CA ALA A 230 14.61 12.05 0.90
C ALA A 230 15.11 13.26 0.08
N GLY A 231 15.54 13.06 -1.17
CA GLY A 231 16.13 14.08 -2.04
C GLY A 231 17.63 14.30 -1.79
N GLY A 232 18.30 13.38 -1.11
CA GLY A 232 19.74 13.45 -0.87
C GLY A 232 20.57 13.21 -2.14
N LYS A 233 21.79 13.73 -2.17
CA LYS A 233 22.73 13.48 -3.28
C LYS A 233 23.18 12.01 -3.29
N THR A 234 23.32 11.42 -4.47
CA THR A 234 23.81 10.03 -4.64
C THR A 234 25.12 9.78 -3.90
N ALA A 235 26.10 10.66 -4.03
CA ALA A 235 27.39 10.51 -3.34
C ALA A 235 27.27 10.48 -1.80
N ALA A 236 26.27 11.17 -1.23
CA ALA A 236 26.01 11.13 0.20
C ALA A 236 25.36 9.80 0.62
N ALA A 237 24.41 9.30 -0.17
CA ALA A 237 23.78 7.99 0.04
C ALA A 237 24.79 6.84 -0.09
N GLU A 238 25.65 6.88 -1.10
CA GLU A 238 26.73 5.90 -1.29
C GLU A 238 27.73 5.91 -0.13
N ARG A 239 28.12 7.10 0.35
CA ARG A 239 28.98 7.22 1.53
C ARG A 239 28.31 6.63 2.78
N LEU A 240 27.02 6.89 2.99
CA LEU A 240 26.24 6.30 4.08
C LEU A 240 26.22 4.77 3.97
N LEU A 241 25.97 4.23 2.77
CA LEU A 241 26.00 2.80 2.52
C LEU A 241 27.35 2.20 2.91
N LYS A 242 28.44 2.74 2.35
CA LYS A 242 29.81 2.24 2.57
C LYS A 242 30.21 2.26 4.06
N GLN A 243 29.78 3.28 4.80
CA GLN A 243 30.07 3.41 6.23
C GLN A 243 29.27 2.44 7.10
N ALA A 244 28.03 2.13 6.70
CA ALA A 244 27.13 1.29 7.48
C ALA A 244 27.24 -0.21 7.13
N LEU A 245 27.71 -0.55 5.93
CA LEU A 245 27.93 -1.93 5.50
C LEU A 245 28.99 -2.64 6.37
N PRO A 246 28.80 -3.94 6.66
CA PRO A 246 29.87 -4.77 7.20
C PRO A 246 31.14 -4.70 6.34
N ARG A 247 32.32 -4.72 6.97
CA ARG A 247 33.61 -4.47 6.31
C ARG A 247 33.83 -5.41 5.12
N GLU A 248 33.48 -6.67 5.29
CA GLU A 248 33.54 -7.73 4.29
C GLU A 248 32.72 -7.44 3.03
N TYR A 249 31.65 -6.63 3.12
CA TYR A 249 30.76 -6.30 2.00
C TYR A 249 30.99 -4.88 1.44
N THR A 250 31.92 -4.10 1.99
CA THR A 250 32.15 -2.72 1.53
C THR A 250 32.55 -2.62 0.05
N HIS A 251 33.19 -3.65 -0.50
CA HIS A 251 33.52 -3.75 -1.92
C HIS A 251 32.29 -3.84 -2.83
N LEU A 252 31.13 -4.27 -2.30
CA LEU A 252 29.86 -4.38 -3.02
C LEU A 252 29.10 -3.04 -3.10
N THR A 253 29.59 -1.98 -2.45
CA THR A 253 28.92 -0.66 -2.42
C THR A 253 28.46 -0.18 -3.80
N PRO A 254 29.27 -0.23 -4.88
CA PRO A 254 28.84 0.27 -6.19
C PRO A 254 27.69 -0.54 -6.80
N ALA A 255 27.71 -1.87 -6.64
CA ALA A 255 26.65 -2.75 -7.13
C ALA A 255 25.34 -2.49 -6.38
N ILE A 256 25.41 -2.43 -5.05
CA ILE A 256 24.25 -2.17 -4.20
C ILE A 256 23.65 -0.77 -4.47
N MET A 257 24.49 0.26 -4.65
CA MET A 257 23.97 1.58 -5.00
C MET A 257 23.31 1.62 -6.37
N LYS A 258 23.83 0.88 -7.35
CA LYS A 258 23.18 0.77 -8.66
C LYS A 258 21.80 0.13 -8.56
N ASP A 259 21.66 -0.92 -7.75
CA ASP A 259 20.37 -1.57 -7.50
C ASP A 259 19.39 -0.59 -6.82
N ILE A 260 19.86 0.18 -5.82
CA ILE A 260 19.10 1.26 -5.17
C ILE A 260 18.64 2.31 -6.17
N GLN A 261 19.53 2.81 -7.03
CA GLN A 261 19.17 3.83 -8.03
C GLN A 261 18.17 3.28 -9.05
N THR A 262 18.32 2.02 -9.44
CA THR A 262 17.39 1.35 -10.36
C THR A 262 16.02 1.28 -9.73
N SER A 263 15.90 0.71 -8.53
CA SER A 263 14.63 0.61 -7.80
C SER A 263 14.01 2.00 -7.53
N VAL A 264 14.80 3.02 -7.15
CA VAL A 264 14.29 4.40 -6.98
C VAL A 264 13.68 4.97 -8.27
N SER A 265 14.32 4.74 -9.42
CA SER A 265 13.93 5.34 -10.70
C SER A 265 12.92 4.53 -11.51
N SER A 266 12.84 3.21 -11.33
CA SER A 266 12.00 2.32 -12.14
C SER A 266 10.83 1.70 -11.39
N PHE A 267 10.71 1.89 -10.07
CA PHE A 267 9.59 1.35 -9.31
C PHE A 267 8.27 1.99 -9.73
N ASN A 268 7.46 1.23 -10.46
CA ASN A 268 6.12 1.63 -10.87
C ASN A 268 5.16 0.42 -10.79
N PRO A 269 4.52 0.19 -9.64
CA PRO A 269 3.61 -0.94 -9.45
C PRO A 269 2.18 -0.63 -9.91
N VAL A 270 1.93 0.58 -10.45
CA VAL A 270 0.57 1.09 -10.70
C VAL A 270 0.17 0.93 -12.16
N ARG A 271 -1.01 0.39 -12.37
CA ARG A 271 -1.70 0.36 -13.65
C ARG A 271 -3.00 1.16 -13.55
N SER A 272 -3.09 2.28 -14.25
CA SER A 272 -4.33 3.04 -14.35
C SER A 272 -5.41 2.23 -15.07
N LEU A 273 -6.63 2.30 -14.55
CA LEU A 273 -7.81 1.67 -15.15
C LEU A 273 -8.61 2.75 -15.89
N THR A 274 -9.06 2.44 -17.10
CA THR A 274 -9.80 3.41 -17.91
C THR A 274 -11.22 3.53 -17.39
N VAL A 275 -11.57 4.73 -16.90
CA VAL A 275 -12.93 5.06 -16.48
C VAL A 275 -13.53 6.00 -17.53
N THR A 276 -14.39 5.47 -18.39
CA THR A 276 -15.06 6.28 -19.43
C THR A 276 -16.33 6.89 -18.86
N GLN A 277 -16.47 8.22 -19.01
CA GLN A 277 -17.67 8.96 -18.59
C GLN A 277 -18.92 8.57 -19.38
#